data_AF-A0A932J442-F1
#
_entry.id   AF-A0A932J442-F1
#
_cell.length_a   1.000
_cell.length_b   1.000
_cell.length_c   1.000
_cell.angle_alpha   90.00
_cell.angle_beta   90.00
_cell.angle_gamma   90.00
#
_symmetry.space_group_name_H-M   'P 1'
#
loop_
_entity.id
_entity.type
_entity.pdbx_description
1 polymer ?
#
loop_
_entity_poly.entity_id
_entity_poly.type
_entity_poly.pdbx_seq_one_letter_code
_entity_poly.pdbx_strand_id
1 'polypeptide(L)'
;PNSVPAMVVGKVCGSGLKATHLAAQAIKCGDAQIIIAGGQENMSASPHVLNNSRDGFRMGDAKLVDTMIVDGLWDVYNQYHMGITAENVAKQFDVSREAQDEFALLSQQKAEAAQKSGKFKDEILPYEIASKKGSIIFDQDEYIKAGTTLESLQGLRPAFSKDGSVTAGNASGLNDGAAAVMMMSASMAQKLGLKVMARIKSYASSGIDPSIMGMGPVSATQRCLEKAGWTHQDLDLMEINEAFAAQAIAVNKQMGWDTSKINVNGGAIAIGHPIGASGCRVLVTLLHEMLRRDAKRGLASLCIGGGMGVALAVERD
;
A
#
# COMPACT_ATOMS: atom_id res chain seq x y z
N PRO A 1 18.88 19.08 -3.26
CA PRO A 1 18.87 20.45 -3.85
C PRO A 1 18.50 21.49 -2.78
N ASN A 2 19.31 22.53 -2.61
CA ASN A 2 19.16 23.55 -1.55
C ASN A 2 18.00 24.55 -1.79
N SER A 3 17.49 24.65 -3.02
CA SER A 3 16.44 25.60 -3.43
C SER A 3 15.06 24.97 -3.65
N VAL A 4 14.92 23.66 -3.48
CA VAL A 4 13.66 22.94 -3.74
C VAL A 4 12.94 22.69 -2.40
N PRO A 5 11.73 23.24 -2.20
CA PRO A 5 10.98 23.02 -0.96
C PRO A 5 10.50 21.57 -0.85
N ALA A 6 10.33 21.09 0.38
CA ALA A 6 9.83 19.75 0.67
C ALA A 6 8.89 19.77 1.87
N MET A 7 7.97 18.80 1.92
CA MET A 7 7.12 18.53 3.08
C MET A 7 6.95 17.02 3.25
N VAL A 8 6.69 16.58 4.49
CA VAL A 8 6.37 15.19 4.81
C VAL A 8 4.88 15.10 5.14
N VAL A 9 4.20 14.10 4.56
CA VAL A 9 2.76 13.91 4.70
C VAL A 9 2.51 12.64 5.51
N GLY A 10 1.86 12.79 6.66
CA GLY A 10 1.40 11.67 7.48
C GLY A 10 -0.06 11.34 7.22
N LYS A 11 -0.33 10.20 6.59
CA LYS A 11 -1.67 9.60 6.45
C LYS A 11 -1.59 8.07 6.56
N VAL A 12 -0.77 7.57 7.49
CA VAL A 12 -0.47 6.15 7.73
C VAL A 12 -0.21 5.42 6.40
N CYS A 13 -0.86 4.29 6.11
CA CYS A 13 -0.67 3.50 4.88
C CYS A 13 -0.91 4.32 3.60
N GLY A 14 -1.81 5.31 3.67
CA GLY A 14 -2.19 6.14 2.52
C GLY A 14 -1.24 7.29 2.21
N SER A 15 -0.16 7.47 2.96
CA SER A 15 0.75 8.63 2.86
C SER A 15 1.31 8.80 1.45
N GLY A 16 1.92 7.74 0.91
CA GLY A 16 2.54 7.77 -0.42
C GLY A 16 1.57 8.12 -1.55
N LEU A 17 0.35 7.56 -1.53
CA LEU A 17 -0.66 7.88 -2.54
C LEU A 17 -1.24 9.29 -2.32
N LYS A 18 -1.44 9.71 -1.07
CA LYS A 18 -1.93 11.06 -0.73
C LYS A 18 -0.95 12.14 -1.17
N ALA A 19 0.36 11.89 -1.14
CA ALA A 19 1.37 12.81 -1.68
C ALA A 19 1.11 13.11 -3.17
N THR A 20 0.73 12.10 -3.97
CA THR A 20 0.39 12.30 -5.38
C THR A 20 -0.87 13.16 -5.58
N HIS A 21 -1.85 13.06 -4.66
CA HIS A 21 -3.03 13.92 -4.71
C HIS A 21 -2.66 15.38 -4.47
N LEU A 22 -1.80 15.64 -3.48
CA LEU A 22 -1.34 16.99 -3.16
C LEU A 22 -0.50 17.58 -4.30
N ALA A 23 0.33 16.75 -4.95
CA ALA A 23 1.08 17.16 -6.13
C ALA A 23 0.14 17.52 -7.31
N ALA A 24 -0.87 16.68 -7.58
CA ALA A 24 -1.87 16.98 -8.60
C ALA A 24 -2.65 18.26 -8.29
N GLN A 25 -2.97 18.53 -7.02
CA GLN A 25 -3.65 19.74 -6.58
C GLN A 25 -2.80 20.99 -6.80
N ALA A 26 -1.53 20.98 -6.38
CA ALA A 26 -0.61 22.10 -6.59
C ALA A 26 -0.39 22.41 -8.08
N ILE A 27 -0.21 21.37 -8.90
CA ILE A 27 -0.07 21.52 -10.36
C ILE A 27 -1.34 22.10 -10.98
N LYS A 28 -2.52 21.62 -10.55
CA LYS A 28 -3.81 22.13 -11.02
C LYS A 28 -4.07 23.59 -10.61
N CYS A 29 -3.59 24.01 -9.43
CA CYS A 29 -3.72 25.39 -8.95
C CYS A 29 -2.72 26.35 -9.62
N GLY A 30 -1.72 25.83 -10.34
CA GLY A 30 -0.67 26.63 -10.97
C GLY A 30 0.51 26.96 -10.05
N ASP A 31 0.52 26.44 -8.82
CA ASP A 31 1.58 26.67 -7.83
C ASP A 31 2.88 25.93 -8.15
N ALA A 32 2.79 24.88 -8.99
CA ALA A 32 3.94 24.08 -9.42
C ALA A 32 3.74 23.52 -10.84
N GLN A 33 4.85 23.22 -11.50
CA GLN A 33 4.84 22.59 -12.83
C GLN A 33 5.44 21.18 -12.84
N ILE A 34 6.32 20.88 -11.88
CA ILE A 34 7.04 19.62 -11.71
C ILE A 34 7.13 19.34 -10.21
N ILE A 35 6.70 18.16 -9.78
CA ILE A 35 6.78 17.70 -8.38
C ILE A 35 7.23 16.24 -8.35
N ILE A 36 8.14 15.90 -7.43
CA ILE A 36 8.38 14.51 -7.04
C ILE A 36 7.43 14.19 -5.88
N ALA A 37 6.62 13.15 -6.05
CA ALA A 37 5.66 12.70 -5.04
C ALA A 37 5.81 11.20 -4.80
N GLY A 38 5.52 10.75 -3.58
CA GLY A 38 5.61 9.35 -3.23
C GLY A 38 5.66 9.14 -1.73
N GLY A 39 6.31 8.07 -1.31
CA GLY A 39 6.52 7.77 0.10
C GLY A 39 7.73 6.87 0.32
N GLN A 40 8.21 6.87 1.56
CA GLN A 40 9.26 5.99 2.06
C GLN A 40 8.83 5.44 3.41
N GLU A 41 9.39 4.29 3.77
CA GLU A 41 9.32 3.75 5.13
C GLU A 41 10.55 2.89 5.40
N ASN A 42 11.05 2.95 6.63
CA ASN A 42 12.01 1.97 7.16
C ASN A 42 11.49 1.53 8.53
N MET A 43 10.65 0.50 8.51
CA MET A 43 10.03 -0.07 9.71
C MET A 43 11.08 -0.75 10.58
N SER A 44 12.10 -1.38 9.97
CA SER A 44 13.21 -2.01 10.69
C SER A 44 14.00 -1.04 11.58
N ALA A 45 14.05 0.24 11.19
CA ALA A 45 14.76 1.29 11.92
C ALA A 45 13.88 2.05 12.94
N SER A 46 12.64 1.60 13.18
CA SER A 46 11.74 2.25 14.13
C SER A 46 12.33 2.27 15.55
N PRO A 47 12.38 3.43 16.23
CA PRO A 47 12.93 3.50 17.57
C PRO A 47 11.98 2.89 18.61
N HIS A 48 12.55 2.62 19.78
CA HIS A 48 11.77 2.50 20.99
C HIS A 48 11.85 3.83 21.76
N VAL A 49 10.73 4.26 22.35
CA VAL A 49 10.64 5.51 23.11
C VAL A 49 10.23 5.26 24.55
N LEU A 50 10.72 6.12 25.44
CA LEU A 50 10.43 6.08 26.87
C LEU A 50 9.61 7.33 27.22
N ASN A 51 8.29 7.20 27.16
CA ASN A 51 7.36 8.31 27.42
C ASN A 51 7.52 8.85 28.85
N ASN A 52 7.41 10.17 29.02
CA ASN A 52 7.65 10.90 30.27
C ASN A 52 9.11 10.96 30.75
N SER A 53 10.07 10.42 30.00
CA SER A 53 11.51 10.51 30.34
C SER A 53 12.05 11.95 30.40
N ARG A 54 11.42 12.90 29.71
CA ARG A 54 11.79 14.31 29.71
C ARG A 54 11.59 14.97 31.08
N ASP A 55 10.53 14.61 31.78
CA ASP A 55 10.17 15.19 33.10
C ASP A 55 10.64 14.30 34.26
N GLY A 56 11.01 13.06 33.98
CA GLY A 56 11.52 12.07 34.94
C GLY A 56 10.42 11.19 35.56
N PHE A 57 10.77 9.96 35.92
CA PHE A 57 9.81 8.95 36.40
C PHE A 57 9.52 8.99 37.90
N ARG A 58 10.26 9.79 38.67
CA ARG A 58 10.31 9.78 40.15
C ARG A 58 10.73 8.42 40.74
N MET A 59 9.92 7.36 40.61
CA MET A 59 10.19 6.00 41.09
C MET A 59 9.21 5.00 40.46
N GLY A 60 9.65 3.76 40.20
CA GLY A 60 8.82 2.67 39.67
C GLY A 60 9.19 2.24 38.25
N ASP A 61 8.47 1.25 37.72
CA ASP A 61 8.69 0.71 36.39
C ASP A 61 8.29 1.71 35.29
N ALA A 62 8.99 1.67 34.16
CA ALA A 62 8.67 2.45 32.98
C ALA A 62 8.57 1.54 31.74
N LYS A 63 7.56 1.79 30.90
CA LYS A 63 7.34 1.02 29.68
C LYS A 63 8.16 1.61 28.54
N LEU A 64 9.05 0.80 27.98
CA LEU A 64 9.68 1.08 26.70
C LEU A 64 8.66 0.77 25.58
N VAL A 65 8.31 1.80 24.80
CA VAL A 65 7.24 1.75 23.80
C VAL A 65 7.84 1.60 22.41
N ASP A 66 7.37 0.61 21.65
CA ASP A 66 7.73 0.42 20.24
C ASP A 66 6.94 1.41 19.36
N THR A 67 7.62 2.35 18.69
CA THR A 67 6.97 3.36 17.84
C THR A 67 6.41 2.79 16.56
N MET A 68 6.98 1.69 16.04
CA MET A 68 6.42 1.00 14.86
C MET A 68 4.97 0.59 15.14
N ILE A 69 4.73 0.07 16.35
CA ILE A 69 3.41 -0.37 16.76
C ILE A 69 2.51 0.83 17.02
N VAL A 70 2.89 1.74 17.93
CA VAL A 70 1.94 2.77 18.39
C VAL A 70 1.65 3.86 17.35
N ASP A 71 2.60 4.17 16.47
CA ASP A 71 2.42 5.22 15.46
C ASP A 71 1.94 4.67 14.11
N GLY A 72 2.19 3.38 13.83
CA GLY A 72 1.88 2.76 12.54
C GLY A 72 0.76 1.71 12.56
N LEU A 73 0.66 0.92 13.63
CA LEU A 73 -0.10 -0.35 13.64
C LEU A 73 -1.13 -0.45 14.77
N TRP A 74 -1.31 0.61 15.56
CA TRP A 74 -2.23 0.64 16.70
C TRP A 74 -3.41 1.55 16.42
N ASP A 75 -4.62 1.06 16.69
CA ASP A 75 -5.81 1.89 16.61
C ASP A 75 -5.94 2.72 17.88
N VAL A 76 -5.75 4.03 17.76
CA VAL A 76 -5.77 4.95 18.90
C VAL A 76 -7.17 5.10 19.53
N TYR A 77 -8.23 4.70 18.83
CA TYR A 77 -9.60 4.84 19.31
C TYR A 77 -10.06 3.60 20.08
N ASN A 78 -9.83 2.42 19.52
CA ASN A 78 -10.26 1.14 20.07
C ASN A 78 -9.18 0.42 20.89
N GLN A 79 -7.94 0.94 20.90
CA GLN A 79 -6.83 0.44 21.71
C GLN A 79 -6.47 -1.03 21.43
N TYR A 80 -6.32 -1.37 20.14
CA TYR A 80 -5.82 -2.66 19.70
C TYR A 80 -5.00 -2.56 18.40
N HIS A 81 -4.34 -3.65 18.03
CA HIS A 81 -3.56 -3.75 16.80
C HIS A 81 -4.45 -3.74 15.54
N MET A 82 -3.95 -3.22 14.41
CA MET A 82 -4.65 -3.23 13.11
C MET A 82 -5.13 -4.63 12.70
N GLY A 83 -4.42 -5.67 13.10
CA GLY A 83 -4.82 -7.07 12.87
C GLY A 83 -6.19 -7.43 13.46
N ILE A 84 -6.60 -6.80 14.56
CA ILE A 84 -7.95 -6.98 15.13
C ILE A 84 -9.02 -6.35 14.23
N THR A 85 -8.71 -5.24 13.53
CA THR A 85 -9.65 -4.70 12.54
C THR A 85 -9.87 -5.67 11.38
N ALA A 86 -8.85 -6.43 11.00
CA ALA A 86 -8.98 -7.47 9.98
C ALA A 86 -9.84 -8.64 10.46
N GLU A 87 -9.73 -9.05 11.73
CA GLU A 87 -10.64 -10.04 12.33
C GLU A 87 -12.09 -9.52 12.38
N ASN A 88 -12.29 -8.24 12.72
CA ASN A 88 -13.62 -7.62 12.70
C ASN A 88 -14.24 -7.68 11.29
N VAL A 89 -13.46 -7.33 10.27
CA VAL A 89 -13.89 -7.42 8.86
C VAL A 89 -14.17 -8.88 8.48
N ALA A 90 -13.29 -9.82 8.82
CA ALA A 90 -13.49 -11.23 8.53
C ALA A 90 -14.83 -11.74 9.10
N LYS A 91 -15.11 -11.39 10.36
CA LYS A 91 -16.35 -11.75 11.04
C LYS A 91 -17.58 -11.06 10.44
N GLN A 92 -17.50 -9.77 10.13
CA GLN A 92 -18.65 -9.00 9.66
C GLN A 92 -19.03 -9.34 8.20
N PHE A 93 -18.07 -9.72 7.37
CA PHE A 93 -18.28 -9.98 5.94
C PHE A 93 -18.22 -11.48 5.56
N ASP A 94 -18.18 -12.35 6.57
CA ASP A 94 -18.11 -13.81 6.47
C ASP A 94 -16.93 -14.30 5.61
N VAL A 95 -15.74 -13.78 5.88
CA VAL A 95 -14.50 -14.20 5.21
C VAL A 95 -13.82 -15.29 6.03
N SER A 96 -13.92 -16.53 5.58
CA SER A 96 -13.35 -17.68 6.29
C SER A 96 -11.82 -17.68 6.27
N ARG A 97 -11.22 -18.47 7.18
CA ARG A 97 -9.77 -18.69 7.24
C ARG A 97 -9.24 -19.29 5.94
N GLU A 98 -9.96 -20.26 5.38
CA GLU A 98 -9.60 -20.98 4.16
C GLU A 98 -9.55 -20.02 2.98
N ALA A 99 -10.56 -19.15 2.84
CA ALA A 99 -10.58 -18.13 1.79
C ALA A 99 -9.41 -17.13 1.92
N GLN A 100 -9.02 -16.77 3.15
CA GLN A 100 -7.86 -15.91 3.40
C GLN A 100 -6.55 -16.57 2.97
N ASP A 101 -6.37 -17.86 3.29
CA ASP A 101 -5.17 -18.61 2.93
C ASP A 101 -5.10 -18.88 1.41
N GLU A 102 -6.22 -19.19 0.77
CA GLU A 102 -6.29 -19.32 -0.70
C GLU A 102 -5.94 -18.01 -1.41
N PHE A 103 -6.46 -16.89 -0.92
CA PHE A 103 -6.13 -15.56 -1.45
C PHE A 103 -4.63 -15.25 -1.29
N ALA A 104 -4.06 -15.55 -0.12
CA ALA A 104 -2.64 -15.35 0.15
C ALA A 104 -1.74 -16.21 -0.75
N LEU A 105 -2.12 -17.48 -0.98
CA LEU A 105 -1.43 -18.37 -1.90
C LEU A 105 -1.40 -17.79 -3.32
N LEU A 106 -2.54 -17.29 -3.80
CA LEU A 106 -2.62 -16.68 -5.13
C LEU A 106 -1.76 -15.42 -5.23
N SER A 107 -1.70 -14.60 -4.18
CA SER A 107 -0.83 -13.42 -4.13
C SER A 107 0.65 -13.82 -4.22
N GLN A 108 1.09 -14.83 -3.46
CA GLN A 108 2.45 -15.39 -3.52
C GLN A 108 2.79 -15.97 -4.90
N GLN A 109 1.90 -16.77 -5.50
CA GLN A 109 2.12 -17.38 -6.82
C GLN A 109 2.24 -16.32 -7.92
N LYS A 110 1.39 -15.29 -7.91
CA LYS A 110 1.46 -14.18 -8.87
C LYS A 110 2.76 -13.39 -8.71
N ALA A 111 3.18 -13.09 -7.48
CA ALA A 111 4.42 -12.38 -7.20
C ALA A 111 5.66 -13.18 -7.61
N GLU A 112 5.71 -14.47 -7.28
CA GLU A 112 6.77 -15.37 -7.70
C GLU A 112 6.88 -15.44 -9.22
N ALA A 113 5.76 -15.58 -9.93
CA ALA A 113 5.74 -15.59 -11.39
C ALA A 113 6.18 -14.24 -11.99
N ALA A 114 5.75 -13.11 -11.41
CA ALA A 114 6.13 -11.77 -11.85
C ALA A 114 7.63 -11.51 -11.67
N GLN A 115 8.20 -11.88 -10.52
CA GLN A 115 9.63 -11.74 -10.26
C GLN A 115 10.46 -12.63 -11.21
N LYS A 116 10.10 -13.92 -11.37
CA LYS A 116 10.79 -14.84 -12.29
C LYS A 116 10.73 -14.40 -13.75
N SER A 117 9.61 -13.82 -14.18
CA SER A 117 9.46 -13.28 -15.53
C SER A 117 10.06 -11.88 -15.71
N GLY A 118 10.65 -11.31 -14.66
CA GLY A 118 11.34 -10.02 -14.72
C GLY A 118 10.42 -8.81 -14.81
N LYS A 119 9.14 -8.93 -14.42
CA LYS A 119 8.19 -7.81 -14.50
C LYS A 119 8.57 -6.63 -13.60
N PHE A 120 9.26 -6.86 -12.48
CA PHE A 120 9.64 -5.77 -11.59
C PHE A 120 10.92 -5.03 -12.01
N LYS A 121 11.64 -5.50 -13.04
CA LYS A 121 12.94 -4.93 -13.45
C LYS A 121 12.85 -3.46 -13.89
N ASP A 122 11.74 -3.08 -14.51
CA ASP A 122 11.57 -1.71 -15.00
C ASP A 122 11.16 -0.73 -13.89
N GLU A 123 10.62 -1.24 -12.77
CA GLU A 123 10.11 -0.41 -11.66
C GLU A 123 11.03 -0.38 -10.44
N ILE A 124 11.94 -1.35 -10.29
CA ILE A 124 12.92 -1.40 -9.19
C ILE A 124 14.21 -0.69 -9.59
N LEU A 125 14.61 0.29 -8.77
CA LEU A 125 15.96 0.87 -8.83
C LEU A 125 16.90 0.07 -7.92
N PRO A 126 18.01 -0.50 -8.44
CA PRO A 126 18.97 -1.20 -7.60
C PRO A 126 19.55 -0.30 -6.50
N TYR A 127 19.57 -0.79 -5.27
CA TYR A 127 20.11 -0.09 -4.11
C TYR A 127 21.44 -0.71 -3.67
N GLU A 128 22.51 0.07 -3.69
CA GLU A 128 23.83 -0.39 -3.24
C GLU A 128 23.99 -0.24 -1.73
N ILE A 129 24.14 -1.37 -1.04
CA ILE A 129 24.38 -1.44 0.40
C ILE A 129 25.90 -1.57 0.62
N ALA A 130 26.53 -0.48 1.03
CA ALA A 130 27.94 -0.47 1.37
C ALA A 130 28.20 -1.26 2.67
N SER A 131 29.14 -2.20 2.64
CA SER A 131 29.62 -2.91 3.82
C SER A 131 31.15 -2.94 3.87
N LYS A 132 31.71 -3.20 5.06
CA LYS A 132 33.18 -3.36 5.23
C LYS A 132 33.77 -4.49 4.37
N LYS A 133 32.95 -5.46 3.95
CA LYS A 133 33.37 -6.64 3.17
C LYS A 133 33.12 -6.49 1.66
N GLY A 134 32.67 -5.32 1.20
CA GLY A 134 32.24 -5.07 -0.18
C GLY A 134 30.81 -4.54 -0.23
N SER A 135 30.33 -4.13 -1.40
CA SER A 135 28.95 -3.70 -1.60
C SER A 135 28.03 -4.86 -2.03
N ILE A 136 26.79 -4.79 -1.58
CA ILE A 136 25.71 -5.71 -1.97
C ILE A 136 24.69 -4.90 -2.76
N ILE A 137 24.31 -5.38 -3.94
CA ILE A 137 23.23 -4.77 -4.72
C ILE A 137 21.92 -5.43 -4.32
N PHE A 138 20.97 -4.62 -3.84
CA PHE A 138 19.62 -5.02 -3.52
C PHE A 138 18.69 -4.57 -4.66
N ASP A 139 18.19 -5.50 -5.46
CA ASP A 139 17.42 -5.22 -6.68
C ASP A 139 16.20 -6.15 -6.86
N GLN A 140 15.82 -6.90 -5.82
CA GLN A 140 14.72 -7.85 -5.84
C GLN A 140 13.91 -7.76 -4.55
N ASP A 141 12.60 -7.97 -4.65
CA ASP A 141 11.73 -8.06 -3.49
C ASP A 141 12.05 -9.34 -2.70
N GLU A 142 12.47 -9.18 -1.45
CA GLU A 142 12.92 -10.30 -0.61
C GLU A 142 11.78 -10.99 0.16
N TYR A 143 10.60 -10.36 0.23
CA TYR A 143 9.47 -10.87 1.04
C TYR A 143 8.69 -12.01 0.35
N ILE A 144 8.91 -12.21 -0.96
CA ILE A 144 8.23 -13.23 -1.76
C ILE A 144 8.70 -14.62 -1.34
N LYS A 145 7.76 -15.46 -0.91
CA LYS A 145 8.03 -16.83 -0.42
C LYS A 145 7.79 -17.83 -1.55
N ALA A 146 8.83 -18.07 -2.35
CA ALA A 146 8.76 -19.01 -3.48
C ALA A 146 8.30 -20.40 -3.03
N GLY A 147 7.39 -21.02 -3.80
CA GLY A 147 6.88 -22.35 -3.51
C GLY A 147 5.94 -22.45 -2.30
N THR A 148 5.32 -21.33 -1.90
CA THR A 148 4.25 -21.35 -0.88
C THR A 148 3.17 -22.36 -1.27
N THR A 149 2.73 -23.18 -0.31
CA THR A 149 1.63 -24.16 -0.50
C THR A 149 0.47 -23.86 0.45
N LEU A 150 -0.74 -24.33 0.11
CA LEU A 150 -1.91 -24.13 0.96
C LEU A 150 -1.73 -24.78 2.34
N GLU A 151 -1.13 -25.96 2.39
CA GLU A 151 -0.86 -26.70 3.62
C GLU A 151 0.09 -25.91 4.54
N SER A 152 1.10 -25.26 3.96
CA SER A 152 2.03 -24.42 4.71
C SER A 152 1.34 -23.20 5.35
N LEU A 153 0.33 -22.64 4.68
CA LEU A 153 -0.46 -21.52 5.21
C LEU A 153 -1.44 -21.99 6.28
N GLN A 154 -2.14 -23.10 6.04
CA GLN A 154 -3.10 -23.68 6.99
C GLN A 154 -2.45 -24.10 8.31
N GLY A 155 -1.18 -24.51 8.28
CA GLY A 155 -0.40 -24.83 9.48
C GLY A 155 -0.08 -23.64 10.39
N LEU A 156 -0.31 -22.40 9.95
CA LEU A 156 0.02 -21.20 10.72
C LEU A 156 -1.01 -20.92 11.81
N ARG A 157 -0.50 -20.49 12.97
CA ARG A 157 -1.31 -20.06 14.11
C ARG A 157 -1.86 -18.64 13.88
N PRO A 158 -3.05 -18.33 14.42
CA PRO A 158 -3.57 -16.97 14.46
C PRO A 158 -2.59 -15.99 15.12
N ALA A 159 -2.46 -14.79 14.56
CA ALA A 159 -1.47 -13.79 14.98
C ALA A 159 -2.01 -12.79 16.01
N PHE A 160 -3.31 -12.50 16.01
CA PHE A 160 -3.88 -11.37 16.77
C PHE A 160 -4.96 -11.78 17.78
N SER A 161 -5.68 -12.88 17.53
CA SER A 161 -6.68 -13.44 18.44
C SER A 161 -6.49 -14.95 18.54
N LYS A 162 -6.70 -15.54 19.72
CA LYS A 162 -6.47 -16.97 19.96
C LYS A 162 -7.27 -17.87 19.01
N ASP A 163 -8.51 -17.49 18.75
CA ASP A 163 -9.44 -18.18 17.85
C ASP A 163 -9.63 -17.37 16.55
N GLY A 164 -8.63 -16.55 16.20
CA GLY A 164 -8.65 -15.67 15.04
C GLY A 164 -8.42 -16.40 13.71
N SER A 165 -8.71 -15.70 12.62
CA SER A 165 -8.52 -16.17 11.24
C SER A 165 -7.28 -15.57 10.57
N VAL A 166 -6.76 -14.46 11.11
CA VAL A 166 -5.62 -13.74 10.53
C VAL A 166 -4.32 -14.33 11.05
N THR A 167 -3.41 -14.65 10.14
CA THR A 167 -2.09 -15.24 10.41
C THR A 167 -0.98 -14.45 9.74
N ALA A 168 0.27 -14.77 10.04
CA ALA A 168 1.43 -14.22 9.34
C ALA A 168 1.53 -14.66 7.85
N GLY A 169 0.70 -15.62 7.42
CA GLY A 169 0.66 -16.08 6.02
C GLY A 169 -0.37 -15.34 5.18
N ASN A 170 -1.43 -14.82 5.79
CA ASN A 170 -2.53 -14.13 5.10
C ASN A 170 -2.64 -12.63 5.46
N ALA A 171 -1.60 -12.10 6.08
CA ALA A 171 -1.37 -10.68 6.33
C ALA A 171 -0.06 -10.23 5.65
N SER A 172 0.05 -8.95 5.30
CA SER A 172 1.32 -8.39 4.84
C SER A 172 2.35 -8.29 5.97
N GLY A 173 3.62 -8.21 5.59
CA GLY A 173 4.72 -8.05 6.53
C GLY A 173 4.94 -6.64 7.06
N LEU A 174 5.98 -6.53 7.88
CA LEU A 174 6.67 -5.29 8.22
C LEU A 174 7.83 -5.17 7.24
N ASN A 175 7.90 -4.09 6.48
CA ASN A 175 8.81 -4.00 5.35
C ASN A 175 9.40 -2.59 5.21
N ASP A 176 10.55 -2.53 4.56
CA ASP A 176 11.25 -1.29 4.25
C ASP A 176 11.14 -1.02 2.75
N GLY A 177 11.09 0.24 2.36
CA GLY A 177 11.09 0.61 0.94
C GLY A 177 10.69 2.04 0.68
N ALA A 178 10.92 2.48 -0.56
CA ALA A 178 10.50 3.78 -1.05
C ALA A 178 9.97 3.66 -2.47
N ALA A 179 8.97 4.48 -2.80
CA ALA A 179 8.42 4.60 -4.14
C ALA A 179 8.13 6.06 -4.43
N ALA A 180 8.48 6.52 -5.64
CA ALA A 180 8.28 7.89 -6.05
C ALA A 180 7.90 7.97 -7.54
N VAL A 181 7.17 9.03 -7.88
CA VAL A 181 6.78 9.39 -9.24
C VAL A 181 7.12 10.85 -9.50
N MET A 182 7.50 11.16 -10.74
CA MET A 182 7.60 12.54 -11.22
C MET A 182 6.27 12.94 -11.84
N MET A 183 5.67 14.00 -11.31
CA MET A 183 4.38 14.52 -11.76
C MET A 183 4.57 15.90 -12.38
N MET A 184 3.90 16.15 -13.49
CA MET A 184 4.05 17.38 -14.25
C MET A 184 2.72 17.87 -14.81
N SER A 185 2.61 19.18 -15.06
CA SER A 185 1.57 19.67 -15.97
C SER A 185 1.80 19.12 -17.38
N ALA A 186 0.72 18.84 -18.11
CA ALA A 186 0.82 18.30 -19.47
C ALA A 186 1.58 19.23 -20.42
N SER A 187 1.39 20.54 -20.30
CA SER A 187 2.11 21.55 -21.08
C SER A 187 3.61 21.55 -20.80
N MET A 188 4.02 21.36 -19.53
CA MET A 188 5.44 21.29 -19.18
C MET A 188 6.07 19.98 -19.66
N ALA A 189 5.37 18.84 -19.53
CA ALA A 189 5.85 17.56 -20.07
C ALA A 189 6.05 17.64 -21.59
N GLN A 190 5.11 18.26 -22.32
CA GLN A 190 5.22 18.51 -23.76
C GLN A 190 6.39 19.44 -24.09
N LYS A 191 6.54 20.55 -23.36
CA LYS A 191 7.65 21.51 -23.55
C LYS A 191 9.03 20.86 -23.37
N LEU A 192 9.15 19.90 -22.47
CA LEU A 192 10.39 19.15 -22.23
C LEU A 192 10.54 17.90 -23.11
N GLY A 193 9.55 17.57 -23.96
CA GLY A 193 9.60 16.38 -24.82
C GLY A 193 9.56 15.05 -24.05
N LEU A 194 8.96 15.02 -22.85
CA LEU A 194 8.91 13.83 -22.01
C LEU A 194 7.74 12.92 -22.38
N LYS A 195 7.98 11.61 -22.40
CA LYS A 195 6.93 10.60 -22.59
C LYS A 195 6.11 10.46 -21.30
N VAL A 196 4.81 10.73 -21.39
CA VAL A 196 3.87 10.59 -20.26
C VAL A 196 3.48 9.12 -20.09
N MET A 197 3.61 8.57 -18.88
CA MET A 197 3.20 7.19 -18.58
C MET A 197 1.68 7.03 -18.44
N ALA A 198 1.02 8.00 -17.80
CA ALA A 198 -0.41 8.10 -17.62
C ALA A 198 -0.80 9.52 -17.19
N ARG A 199 -2.10 9.86 -17.28
CA ARG A 199 -2.68 11.08 -16.73
C ARG A 199 -3.55 10.74 -15.53
N ILE A 200 -3.53 11.59 -14.50
CA ILE A 200 -4.44 11.45 -13.35
C ILE A 200 -5.83 11.89 -13.79
N LYS A 201 -6.80 10.97 -13.74
CA LYS A 201 -8.20 11.25 -14.06
C LYS A 201 -8.94 11.84 -12.88
N SER A 202 -8.83 11.19 -11.73
CA SER A 202 -9.47 11.62 -10.49
C SER A 202 -8.76 11.01 -9.29
N TYR A 203 -9.10 11.52 -8.11
CA TYR A 203 -8.64 11.00 -6.83
C TYR A 203 -9.67 11.28 -5.75
N ALA A 204 -9.70 10.45 -4.72
CA ALA A 204 -10.56 10.64 -3.57
C ALA A 204 -9.94 10.09 -2.28
N SER A 205 -10.48 10.56 -1.16
CA SER A 205 -10.29 9.96 0.15
C SER A 205 -11.63 9.90 0.86
N SER A 206 -11.77 8.96 1.78
CA SER A 206 -12.95 8.79 2.61
C SER A 206 -12.57 8.40 4.03
N GLY A 207 -13.51 8.60 4.95
CA GLY A 207 -13.44 8.11 6.32
C GLY A 207 -14.57 7.11 6.56
N ILE A 208 -14.31 6.13 7.42
CA ILE A 208 -15.22 5.08 7.88
C ILE A 208 -14.94 4.79 9.37
N ASP A 209 -15.69 3.88 9.97
CA ASP A 209 -15.40 3.41 11.33
C ASP A 209 -13.96 2.82 11.43
N PRO A 210 -13.11 3.29 12.36
CA PRO A 210 -11.78 2.73 12.61
C PRO A 210 -11.77 1.23 12.90
N SER A 211 -12.84 0.67 13.48
CA SER A 211 -12.93 -0.75 13.83
C SER A 211 -12.91 -1.68 12.62
N ILE A 212 -13.26 -1.16 11.44
CA ILE A 212 -13.29 -1.86 10.15
C ILE A 212 -12.52 -1.08 9.09
N MET A 213 -11.43 -0.41 9.48
CA MET A 213 -10.62 0.46 8.60
C MET A 213 -10.24 -0.18 7.26
N GLY A 214 -10.10 -1.52 7.23
CA GLY A 214 -9.85 -2.31 6.02
C GLY A 214 -10.87 -2.08 4.90
N MET A 215 -12.10 -1.67 5.21
CA MET A 215 -13.15 -1.40 4.22
C MET A 215 -13.08 0.01 3.59
N GLY A 216 -12.14 0.85 4.04
CA GLY A 216 -11.93 2.20 3.52
C GLY A 216 -11.84 2.31 1.98
N PRO A 217 -11.18 1.37 1.26
CA PRO A 217 -11.10 1.36 -0.20
C PRO A 217 -12.44 1.43 -0.90
N VAL A 218 -13.52 0.85 -0.34
CA VAL A 218 -14.84 0.82 -1.00
C VAL A 218 -15.34 2.24 -1.23
N SER A 219 -15.47 3.02 -0.16
CA SER A 219 -16.01 4.38 -0.25
C SER A 219 -15.05 5.35 -0.94
N ALA A 220 -13.73 5.16 -0.79
CA ALA A 220 -12.73 5.96 -1.49
C ALA A 220 -12.80 5.71 -3.00
N THR A 221 -12.89 4.45 -3.42
CA THR A 221 -12.98 4.05 -4.81
C THR A 221 -14.27 4.54 -5.46
N GLN A 222 -15.43 4.32 -4.81
CA GLN A 222 -16.72 4.79 -5.34
C GLN A 222 -16.70 6.28 -5.65
N ARG A 223 -16.21 7.10 -4.71
CA ARG A 223 -16.04 8.56 -4.91
C ARG A 223 -15.03 8.88 -6.01
N CYS A 224 -13.96 8.11 -6.12
CA CYS A 224 -12.93 8.30 -7.14
C CYS A 224 -13.50 8.05 -8.54
N LEU A 225 -14.19 6.93 -8.72
CA LEU A 225 -14.81 6.53 -9.98
C LEU A 225 -15.95 7.47 -10.38
N GLU A 226 -16.80 7.87 -9.43
CA GLU A 226 -17.84 8.87 -9.65
C GLU A 226 -17.24 10.18 -10.19
N LYS A 227 -16.17 10.69 -9.56
CA LYS A 227 -15.45 11.89 -10.04
C LYS A 227 -14.77 11.70 -11.40
N ALA A 228 -14.38 10.46 -11.75
CA ALA A 228 -13.82 10.15 -13.06
C ALA A 228 -14.90 10.04 -14.15
N GLY A 229 -16.17 9.89 -13.77
CA GLY A 229 -17.24 9.50 -14.67
C GLY A 229 -17.10 8.05 -15.13
N TRP A 230 -16.54 7.17 -14.29
CA TRP A 230 -16.30 5.75 -14.59
C TRP A 230 -17.12 4.85 -13.67
N THR A 231 -17.32 3.62 -14.12
CA THR A 231 -17.78 2.48 -13.33
C THR A 231 -16.64 1.50 -13.09
N HIS A 232 -16.81 0.50 -12.23
CA HIS A 232 -15.75 -0.49 -12.02
C HIS A 232 -15.56 -1.42 -13.24
N GLN A 233 -16.57 -1.53 -14.11
CA GLN A 233 -16.51 -2.27 -15.37
C GLN A 233 -15.57 -1.61 -16.39
N ASP A 234 -15.40 -0.29 -16.29
CA ASP A 234 -14.51 0.50 -17.15
C ASP A 234 -13.02 0.28 -16.85
N LEU A 235 -12.68 -0.35 -15.73
CA LEU A 235 -11.29 -0.53 -15.31
C LEU A 235 -10.66 -1.71 -16.03
N ASP A 236 -9.46 -1.48 -16.56
CA ASP A 236 -8.64 -2.50 -17.21
C ASP A 236 -7.69 -3.17 -16.23
N LEU A 237 -7.21 -2.41 -15.25
CA LEU A 237 -6.25 -2.88 -14.26
C LEU A 237 -6.42 -2.16 -12.92
N MET A 238 -6.22 -2.90 -11.84
CA MET A 238 -6.39 -2.39 -10.48
C MET A 238 -5.28 -2.88 -9.57
N GLU A 239 -4.78 -1.98 -8.73
CA GLU A 239 -3.91 -2.31 -7.60
C GLU A 239 -4.60 -1.93 -6.30
N ILE A 240 -5.12 -2.93 -5.58
CA ILE A 240 -5.85 -2.78 -4.34
C ILE A 240 -5.00 -3.40 -3.23
N ASN A 241 -4.46 -2.57 -2.34
CA ASN A 241 -3.45 -3.03 -1.39
C ASN A 241 -3.96 -4.15 -0.47
N GLU A 242 -3.12 -5.17 -0.26
CA GLU A 242 -3.42 -6.37 0.52
C GLU A 242 -2.82 -6.28 1.92
N ALA A 243 -3.23 -5.31 2.75
CA ALA A 243 -2.75 -5.25 4.14
C ALA A 243 -3.09 -6.54 4.90
N PHE A 244 -4.29 -7.06 4.65
CA PHE A 244 -4.77 -8.35 5.12
C PHE A 244 -5.64 -9.00 4.03
N ALA A 245 -5.64 -10.33 3.95
CA ALA A 245 -6.52 -11.07 3.03
C ALA A 245 -7.99 -10.83 3.36
N ALA A 246 -8.36 -10.82 4.65
CA ALA A 246 -9.72 -10.56 5.11
C ALA A 246 -10.33 -9.29 4.48
N GLN A 247 -9.62 -8.16 4.59
CA GLN A 247 -10.12 -6.91 4.01
C GLN A 247 -10.08 -6.91 2.49
N ALA A 248 -9.07 -7.52 1.86
CA ALA A 248 -8.97 -7.53 0.40
C ALA A 248 -10.16 -8.30 -0.21
N ILE A 249 -10.49 -9.46 0.36
CA ILE A 249 -11.63 -10.27 -0.05
C ILE A 249 -12.94 -9.52 0.20
N ALA A 250 -13.12 -8.92 1.38
CA ALA A 250 -14.34 -8.17 1.71
C ALA A 250 -14.55 -6.96 0.80
N VAL A 251 -13.50 -6.19 0.50
CA VAL A 251 -13.53 -5.08 -0.48
C VAL A 251 -13.91 -5.61 -1.87
N ASN A 252 -13.30 -6.71 -2.32
CA ASN A 252 -13.61 -7.31 -3.61
C ASN A 252 -15.08 -7.74 -3.72
N LYS A 253 -15.60 -8.40 -2.68
CA LYS A 253 -17.01 -8.82 -2.60
C LYS A 253 -17.96 -7.61 -2.62
N GLN A 254 -17.63 -6.56 -1.87
CA GLN A 254 -18.46 -5.36 -1.78
C GLN A 254 -18.48 -4.55 -3.09
N MET A 255 -17.35 -4.52 -3.80
CA MET A 255 -17.23 -3.78 -5.07
C MET A 255 -17.79 -4.56 -6.26
N GLY A 256 -17.86 -5.89 -6.20
CA GLY A 256 -18.41 -6.72 -7.28
C GLY A 256 -17.64 -6.64 -8.60
N TRP A 257 -16.38 -6.21 -8.57
CA TRP A 257 -15.53 -6.08 -9.75
C TRP A 257 -14.85 -7.39 -10.15
N ASP A 258 -14.27 -7.40 -11.34
CA ASP A 258 -13.51 -8.53 -11.86
C ASP A 258 -12.15 -8.63 -11.16
N THR A 259 -12.00 -9.63 -10.30
CA THR A 259 -10.77 -9.87 -9.53
C THR A 259 -9.60 -10.37 -10.37
N SER A 260 -9.83 -10.81 -11.61
CA SER A 260 -8.75 -11.18 -12.55
C SER A 260 -7.92 -9.97 -12.99
N LYS A 261 -8.45 -8.75 -12.82
CA LYS A 261 -7.79 -7.47 -13.13
C LYS A 261 -7.08 -6.85 -11.91
N ILE A 262 -7.08 -7.51 -10.75
CA ILE A 262 -6.56 -6.98 -9.49
C ILE A 262 -5.23 -7.65 -9.13
N ASN A 263 -4.23 -6.83 -8.79
CA ASN A 263 -2.92 -7.25 -8.28
C ASN A 263 -2.36 -8.40 -9.13
N VAL A 264 -2.33 -8.20 -10.46
CA VAL A 264 -2.03 -9.26 -11.43
C VAL A 264 -0.60 -9.77 -11.35
N ASN A 265 0.26 -9.01 -10.66
CA ASN A 265 1.64 -9.36 -10.37
C ASN A 265 1.86 -9.72 -8.89
N GLY A 266 0.79 -10.00 -8.15
CA GLY A 266 0.83 -10.21 -6.69
C GLY A 266 0.71 -8.89 -5.93
N GLY A 267 0.40 -8.97 -4.64
CA GLY A 267 0.19 -7.81 -3.80
C GLY A 267 0.99 -7.84 -2.50
N ALA A 268 0.58 -7.03 -1.53
CA ALA A 268 1.36 -6.77 -0.32
C ALA A 268 1.50 -7.98 0.63
N ILE A 269 0.65 -9.01 0.52
CA ILE A 269 0.86 -10.27 1.26
C ILE A 269 2.17 -10.95 0.81
N ALA A 270 2.51 -10.83 -0.48
CA ALA A 270 3.72 -11.42 -1.05
C ALA A 270 4.90 -10.44 -1.13
N ILE A 271 4.64 -9.20 -1.53
CA ILE A 271 5.68 -8.20 -1.81
C ILE A 271 6.05 -7.41 -0.54
N GLY A 272 5.12 -7.30 0.41
CA GLY A 272 5.29 -6.54 1.65
C GLY A 272 4.56 -5.20 1.68
N HIS A 273 4.51 -4.60 2.89
CA HIS A 273 3.75 -3.38 3.18
C HIS A 273 4.58 -2.33 3.95
N PRO A 274 5.55 -1.64 3.29
CA PRO A 274 6.21 -0.48 3.86
C PRO A 274 5.19 0.67 3.98
N ILE A 275 4.67 0.93 5.19
CA ILE A 275 3.43 1.71 5.43
C ILE A 275 3.41 3.03 4.64
N GLY A 276 4.37 3.93 4.90
CA GLY A 276 4.46 5.23 4.25
C GLY A 276 4.66 5.19 2.72
N ALA A 277 5.32 4.15 2.21
CA ALA A 277 5.62 3.99 0.78
C ALA A 277 4.52 3.26 -0.01
N SER A 278 3.74 2.40 0.65
CA SER A 278 2.88 1.41 0.00
C SER A 278 1.88 2.00 -0.96
N GLY A 279 1.26 3.14 -0.60
CA GLY A 279 0.33 3.83 -1.49
C GLY A 279 0.96 4.27 -2.82
N CYS A 280 2.23 4.70 -2.83
CA CYS A 280 2.93 5.02 -4.06
C CYS A 280 3.48 3.76 -4.75
N ARG A 281 3.90 2.74 -3.97
CA ARG A 281 4.40 1.47 -4.52
C ARG A 281 3.35 0.78 -5.38
N VAL A 282 2.10 0.67 -4.89
CA VAL A 282 0.98 0.12 -5.70
C VAL A 282 0.73 0.94 -6.98
N LEU A 283 0.89 2.27 -6.92
CA LEU A 283 0.73 3.11 -8.10
C LEU A 283 1.85 2.88 -9.12
N VAL A 284 3.09 2.74 -8.67
CA VAL A 284 4.22 2.43 -9.54
C VAL A 284 3.98 1.10 -10.25
N THR A 285 3.66 0.03 -9.51
CA THR A 285 3.35 -1.28 -10.09
C THR A 285 2.19 -1.21 -11.09
N LEU A 286 1.12 -0.45 -10.77
CA LEU A 286 0.00 -0.22 -11.67
C LEU A 286 0.46 0.43 -12.99
N LEU A 287 1.22 1.52 -12.93
CA LEU A 287 1.66 2.27 -14.11
C LEU A 287 2.54 1.42 -15.04
N HIS A 288 3.44 0.62 -14.46
CA HIS A 288 4.32 -0.27 -15.21
C HIS A 288 3.55 -1.44 -15.85
N GLU A 289 2.61 -2.05 -15.13
CA GLU A 289 1.80 -3.13 -15.72
C GLU A 289 0.80 -2.61 -16.76
N MET A 290 0.26 -1.39 -16.58
CA MET A 290 -0.54 -0.74 -17.63
C MET A 290 0.28 -0.50 -18.90
N LEU A 291 1.57 -0.15 -18.80
CA LEU A 291 2.48 -0.08 -19.95
C LEU A 291 2.60 -1.43 -20.65
N ARG A 292 2.83 -2.50 -19.89
CA ARG A 292 3.04 -3.84 -20.43
C ARG A 292 1.81 -4.43 -21.11
N ARG A 293 0.61 -4.12 -20.60
CA ARG A 293 -0.68 -4.65 -21.11
C ARG A 293 -1.41 -3.74 -22.09
N ASP A 294 -0.87 -2.55 -22.34
CA ASP A 294 -1.58 -1.46 -23.01
C ASP A 294 -2.97 -1.18 -22.39
N ALA A 295 -3.07 -1.31 -21.07
CA ALA A 295 -4.29 -1.03 -20.33
C ALA A 295 -4.53 0.49 -20.29
N LYS A 296 -5.77 0.93 -20.52
CA LYS A 296 -6.10 2.35 -20.68
C LYS A 296 -6.60 2.98 -19.40
N ARG A 297 -7.31 2.24 -18.55
CA ARG A 297 -7.91 2.75 -17.30
C ARG A 297 -7.44 1.96 -16.09
N GLY A 298 -6.77 2.65 -15.17
CA GLY A 298 -6.18 2.07 -13.97
C GLY A 298 -6.73 2.67 -12.68
N LEU A 299 -6.77 1.88 -11.62
CA LEU A 299 -7.12 2.33 -10.27
C LEU A 299 -6.12 1.80 -9.24
N ALA A 300 -5.55 2.68 -8.43
CA ALA A 300 -4.83 2.32 -7.21
C ALA A 300 -5.66 2.71 -5.98
N SER A 301 -5.84 1.80 -5.03
CA SER A 301 -6.60 2.08 -3.79
C SER A 301 -6.10 1.27 -2.59
N LEU A 302 -6.22 1.85 -1.40
CA LEU A 302 -5.81 1.20 -0.15
C LEU A 302 -6.55 1.71 1.09
N CYS A 303 -6.64 0.82 2.08
CA CYS A 303 -7.14 1.13 3.42
C CYS A 303 -6.07 1.89 4.22
N ILE A 304 -6.50 2.54 5.29
CA ILE A 304 -5.65 3.37 6.13
C ILE A 304 -6.10 3.21 7.59
N GLY A 305 -5.14 2.94 8.48
CA GLY A 305 -5.36 2.90 9.92
C GLY A 305 -6.07 4.16 10.44
N GLY A 306 -6.90 3.98 11.46
CA GLY A 306 -7.78 5.03 11.97
C GLY A 306 -9.05 5.29 11.13
N GLY A 307 -9.40 4.36 10.22
CA GLY A 307 -10.70 4.36 9.55
C GLY A 307 -10.77 5.23 8.30
N MET A 308 -9.86 5.05 7.34
CA MET A 308 -9.87 5.83 6.10
C MET A 308 -9.56 4.99 4.87
N GLY A 309 -9.89 5.53 3.69
CA GLY A 309 -9.48 5.02 2.39
C GLY A 309 -8.91 6.11 1.49
N VAL A 310 -8.10 5.71 0.52
CA VAL A 310 -7.56 6.60 -0.52
C VAL A 310 -7.54 5.87 -1.86
N ALA A 311 -7.91 6.58 -2.93
CA ALA A 311 -7.96 6.04 -4.28
C ALA A 311 -7.51 7.07 -5.31
N LEU A 312 -6.84 6.61 -6.37
CA LEU A 312 -6.36 7.38 -7.51
C LEU A 312 -6.69 6.64 -8.80
N ALA A 313 -7.39 7.30 -9.71
CA ALA A 313 -7.69 6.80 -11.05
C ALA A 313 -6.75 7.45 -12.08
N VAL A 314 -6.18 6.65 -12.96
CA VAL A 314 -5.27 7.08 -14.02
C VAL A 314 -5.73 6.58 -15.39
N GLU A 315 -5.52 7.38 -16.43
CA GLU A 315 -5.84 7.04 -17.81
C GLU A 315 -4.64 7.16 -18.75
N ARG A 316 -4.65 6.38 -19.82
CA ARG A 316 -3.66 6.40 -20.89
C ARG A 316 -4.33 6.53 -22.25
N ASP A 317 -3.59 7.12 -23.19
CA ASP A 317 -3.96 7.20 -24.60
C ASP A 317 -3.71 5.85 -25.31
#